data_AF-X5MMD4-F1
#
_entry.id   AF-X5MMD4-F1
#
_cell.length_a   1.000
_cell.length_b   1.000
_cell.length_c   1.000
_cell.angle_alpha   90.00
_cell.angle_beta   90.00
_cell.angle_gamma   90.00
#
_symmetry.space_group_name_H-M   'P 1'
#
loop_
_entity.id
_entity.type
_entity.pdbx_description
1 polymer ?
#
loop_
_entity_poly.entity_id
_entity_poly.type
_entity_poly.pdbx_seq_one_letter_code
_entity_poly.pdbx_strand_id
1 'polypeptide(L)'
;MSAHETETLSDAEHASFEHPPFEHPMDNIIVRPLDFEVEKLEPSQVVWSETSPEFAIYLNAFGVHVPYFERYLIRSMSTAKKHVTDERLRADMSAITGQEAHHAKNFLTFNKLLADRYPRVSELDERARKYFTEHAKTDSLKKLVGFTAGYETFTFLAGMIILANYEKWMQDSDPAIKALWVWHQVEEVEHGAVAFEVYKELFGDHEWYRKYMILTALTHIGKEALAAYFHMARVEGYFKNPVSAVKATWFVFATFGQMVWHSLPTFSSRYHPRVHPLATTKQNKIAVAWRRYLKKGGDVLTIDRAKMKEIIGFG
;
A
#
# COMPACT_ATOMS: atom_id res chain seq x y z
N MET A 1 59.15 0.10 44.08
CA MET A 1 58.49 -0.97 44.86
C MET A 1 57.19 -0.35 45.36
N SER A 2 55.99 -0.66 44.88
CA SER A 2 55.39 -1.95 44.53
C SER A 2 54.45 -1.77 43.34
N ALA A 3 54.41 -2.74 42.44
CA ALA A 3 53.44 -2.81 41.34
C ALA A 3 52.04 -3.14 41.90
N HIS A 4 51.01 -2.47 41.38
CA HIS A 4 49.62 -2.86 41.55
C HIS A 4 49.16 -3.51 40.26
N GLU A 5 48.92 -4.82 40.31
CA GLU A 5 48.18 -5.58 39.32
C GLU A 5 46.71 -5.16 39.36
N THR A 6 46.24 -4.52 38.28
CA THR A 6 44.82 -4.43 37.96
C THR A 6 44.49 -5.54 36.99
N GLU A 7 43.88 -6.60 37.50
CA GLU A 7 43.22 -7.67 36.74
C GLU A 7 42.10 -7.05 35.89
N THR A 8 42.32 -7.01 34.58
CA THR A 8 41.30 -6.70 33.59
C THR A 8 40.38 -7.91 33.43
N LEU A 9 39.14 -7.80 33.90
CA LEU A 9 38.05 -8.69 33.50
C LEU A 9 37.74 -8.43 32.02
N SER A 10 38.44 -9.12 31.13
CA SER A 10 38.00 -9.32 29.74
C SER A 10 37.39 -10.73 29.61
N ASP A 11 36.45 -10.84 28.69
CA ASP A 11 36.01 -12.09 28.06
C ASP A 11 34.94 -12.93 28.79
N ALA A 12 33.75 -12.33 28.96
CA ALA A 12 32.49 -13.05 28.76
C ALA A 12 31.33 -12.06 28.61
N GLU A 13 30.34 -12.40 27.78
CA GLU A 13 29.04 -11.72 27.63
C GLU A 13 28.91 -10.55 26.63
N HIS A 14 29.56 -10.66 25.47
CA HIS A 14 28.93 -10.21 24.22
C HIS A 14 28.46 -11.43 23.41
N ALA A 15 27.39 -12.07 23.90
CA ALA A 15 26.57 -12.90 23.04
C ALA A 15 25.88 -11.95 22.04
N SER A 16 26.46 -11.83 20.86
CA SER A 16 25.81 -11.23 19.70
C SER A 16 24.53 -12.01 19.43
N PHE A 17 23.39 -11.43 19.79
CA PHE A 17 22.11 -11.80 19.19
C PHE A 17 22.16 -11.40 17.72
N GLU A 18 22.85 -12.19 16.91
CA GLU A 18 22.72 -12.16 15.46
C GLU A 18 21.32 -12.68 15.14
N HIS A 19 20.34 -11.78 15.15
CA HIS A 19 19.14 -11.99 14.36
C HIS A 19 19.61 -12.22 12.90
N PRO A 20 19.08 -13.24 12.20
CA PRO A 20 19.37 -13.39 10.77
C PRO A 20 19.11 -12.05 10.09
N PRO A 21 19.95 -11.62 9.13
CA PRO A 21 19.78 -10.33 8.48
C PRO A 21 18.35 -10.24 7.98
N PHE A 22 17.62 -9.21 8.43
CA PHE A 22 16.23 -9.01 8.06
C PHE A 22 16.11 -9.08 6.54
N GLU A 23 15.36 -10.04 6.03
CA GLU A 23 15.04 -10.12 4.60
C GLU A 23 14.34 -8.81 4.20
N HIS A 24 14.87 -8.15 3.18
CA HIS A 24 14.32 -6.88 2.75
C HIS A 24 12.91 -7.14 2.16
N PRO A 25 11.89 -6.32 2.49
CA PRO A 25 10.52 -6.61 2.08
C PRO A 25 10.30 -6.58 0.56
N MET A 26 11.21 -5.97 -0.19
CA MET A 26 11.20 -5.90 -1.66
C MET A 26 12.13 -6.93 -2.32
N ASP A 27 12.59 -7.93 -1.56
CA ASP A 27 13.31 -9.08 -2.09
C ASP A 27 12.40 -10.32 -2.04
N ASN A 28 12.60 -11.25 -2.98
CA ASN A 28 11.90 -12.54 -3.04
C ASN A 28 10.37 -12.41 -2.97
N ILE A 29 9.80 -11.55 -3.81
CA ILE A 29 8.36 -11.27 -3.83
C ILE A 29 7.57 -12.54 -4.16
N ILE A 30 6.57 -12.87 -3.33
CA ILE A 30 5.75 -14.08 -3.46
C ILE A 30 4.33 -13.70 -3.84
N VAL A 31 3.79 -14.32 -4.88
CA VAL A 31 2.36 -14.19 -5.24
C VAL A 31 1.50 -14.94 -4.24
N ARG A 32 0.54 -14.24 -3.61
CA ARG A 32 -0.38 -14.81 -2.62
C ARG A 32 -1.80 -14.75 -3.17
N PRO A 33 -2.38 -15.85 -3.67
CA PRO A 33 -3.67 -15.85 -4.34
C PRO A 33 -4.84 -15.84 -3.35
N LEU A 34 -4.89 -14.83 -2.47
CA LEU A 34 -5.93 -14.70 -1.44
C LEU A 34 -7.25 -14.19 -2.05
N ASP A 35 -8.36 -14.69 -1.52
CA ASP A 35 -9.72 -14.34 -1.94
C ASP A 35 -10.55 -14.04 -0.69
N PHE A 36 -10.94 -12.79 -0.53
CA PHE A 36 -11.68 -12.31 0.63
C PHE A 36 -13.16 -12.26 0.28
N GLU A 37 -13.99 -13.00 1.03
CA GLU A 37 -15.43 -13.12 0.78
C GLU A 37 -16.22 -11.88 1.25
N VAL A 38 -15.77 -10.69 0.87
CA VAL A 38 -16.38 -9.40 1.26
C VAL A 38 -17.78 -9.23 0.69
N GLU A 39 -18.13 -9.92 -0.40
CA GLU A 39 -19.46 -9.95 -0.98
C GLU A 39 -20.53 -10.60 -0.09
N LYS A 40 -20.12 -11.31 0.98
CA LYS A 40 -21.04 -11.88 1.98
C LYS A 40 -21.47 -10.86 3.03
N LEU A 41 -20.85 -9.67 3.06
CA LEU A 41 -21.16 -8.62 4.00
C LEU A 41 -22.36 -7.80 3.50
N GLU A 42 -23.09 -7.20 4.44
CA GLU A 42 -24.17 -6.29 4.12
C GLU A 42 -23.62 -4.90 3.75
N PRO A 43 -24.27 -4.15 2.84
CA PRO A 43 -23.82 -2.80 2.47
C PRO A 43 -23.67 -1.82 3.65
N SER A 44 -24.38 -2.03 4.76
CA SER A 44 -24.23 -1.23 5.97
C SER A 44 -22.92 -1.46 6.73
N GLN A 45 -22.19 -2.54 6.45
CA GLN A 45 -20.93 -2.91 7.12
C GLN A 45 -19.69 -2.28 6.48
N VAL A 46 -19.83 -1.55 5.36
CA VAL A 46 -18.68 -0.95 4.66
C VAL A 46 -18.04 0.23 5.41
N VAL A 47 -18.68 0.74 6.46
CA VAL A 47 -18.00 1.58 7.47
C VAL A 47 -17.36 0.64 8.48
N TRP A 48 -16.31 -0.04 8.03
CA TRP A 48 -15.80 -1.27 8.63
C TRP A 48 -14.89 -1.05 9.84
N SER A 49 -14.48 0.19 10.14
CA SER A 49 -13.64 0.49 11.31
C SER A 49 -14.43 1.20 12.39
N GLU A 50 -14.63 0.51 13.51
CA GLU A 50 -15.18 1.10 14.74
C GLU A 50 -14.14 2.00 15.41
N THR A 51 -12.85 1.65 15.30
CA THR A 51 -11.75 2.49 15.81
C THR A 51 -11.70 3.85 15.13
N SER A 52 -11.90 3.90 13.81
CA SER A 52 -11.93 5.15 13.05
C SER A 52 -12.84 5.04 11.83
N PRO A 53 -14.13 5.38 11.98
CA PRO A 53 -15.09 5.43 10.88
C PRO A 53 -14.67 6.37 9.74
N GLU A 54 -14.04 7.51 10.06
CA GLU A 54 -13.49 8.44 9.07
C GLU A 54 -12.39 7.80 8.22
N PHE A 55 -11.54 6.98 8.84
CA PHE A 55 -10.50 6.24 8.11
C PHE A 55 -11.09 5.17 7.19
N ALA A 56 -12.12 4.45 7.64
CA ALA A 56 -12.81 3.47 6.79
C ALA A 56 -13.35 4.13 5.50
N ILE A 57 -14.06 5.27 5.64
CA ILE A 57 -14.59 6.02 4.49
C ILE A 57 -13.46 6.55 3.60
N TYR A 58 -12.40 7.10 4.22
CA TYR A 58 -11.21 7.55 3.50
C TYR A 58 -10.60 6.43 2.67
N LEU A 59 -10.28 5.29 3.28
CA LEU A 59 -9.59 4.20 2.60
C LEU A 59 -10.47 3.53 1.53
N ASN A 60 -11.78 3.38 1.78
CA ASN A 60 -12.74 2.93 0.77
C ASN A 60 -12.71 3.85 -0.47
N ALA A 61 -12.67 5.17 -0.26
CA ALA A 61 -12.64 6.14 -1.36
C ALA A 61 -11.37 6.02 -2.23
N PHE A 62 -10.22 5.66 -1.63
CA PHE A 62 -9.03 5.31 -2.39
C PHE A 62 -9.22 4.02 -3.19
N GLY A 63 -9.77 2.99 -2.56
CA GLY A 63 -9.96 1.66 -3.17
C GLY A 63 -10.83 1.64 -4.43
N VAL A 64 -11.70 2.63 -4.64
CA VAL A 64 -12.62 2.64 -5.81
C VAL A 64 -11.88 2.59 -7.15
N HIS A 65 -10.82 3.36 -7.32
CA HIS A 65 -10.15 3.48 -8.62
C HIS A 65 -8.90 2.57 -8.75
N VAL A 66 -8.38 2.11 -7.61
CA VAL A 66 -7.18 1.28 -7.50
C VAL A 66 -7.21 0.01 -8.37
N PRO A 67 -8.27 -0.83 -8.40
CA PRO A 67 -8.25 -2.06 -9.22
C PRO A 67 -8.05 -1.82 -10.73
N TYR A 68 -8.36 -0.61 -11.20
CA TYR A 68 -8.14 -0.24 -12.59
C TYR A 68 -6.71 0.27 -12.83
N PHE A 69 -6.11 0.93 -11.83
CA PHE A 69 -4.69 1.22 -11.82
C PHE A 69 -3.86 -0.09 -11.80
N GLU A 70 -4.21 -1.06 -10.98
CA GLU A 70 -3.50 -2.35 -10.88
C GLU A 70 -3.49 -3.08 -12.24
N ARG A 71 -4.59 -3.02 -12.99
CA ARG A 71 -4.64 -3.51 -14.39
C ARG A 71 -3.76 -2.69 -15.34
N TYR A 72 -3.65 -1.38 -15.14
CA TYR A 72 -2.72 -0.53 -15.88
C TYR A 72 -1.26 -0.87 -15.55
N LEU A 73 -0.94 -1.15 -14.27
CA LEU A 73 0.36 -1.63 -13.82
C LEU A 73 0.71 -2.95 -14.47
N ILE A 74 -0.21 -3.94 -14.48
CA ILE A 74 -0.01 -5.23 -15.17
C ILE A 74 0.36 -5.01 -16.64
N ARG A 75 -0.34 -4.11 -17.34
CA ARG A 75 -0.04 -3.75 -18.73
C ARG A 75 1.34 -3.08 -18.86
N SER A 76 1.65 -2.16 -17.96
CA SER A 76 2.92 -1.43 -17.91
C SER A 76 4.09 -2.39 -17.74
N MET A 77 4.07 -3.24 -16.70
CA MET A 77 5.11 -4.22 -16.39
C MET A 77 5.23 -5.27 -17.50
N SER A 78 4.13 -5.83 -17.99
CA SER A 78 4.17 -6.83 -19.07
C SER A 78 4.76 -6.28 -20.37
N THR A 79 4.54 -4.98 -20.66
CA THR A 79 5.10 -4.32 -21.84
C THR A 79 6.58 -3.99 -21.62
N ALA A 80 6.92 -3.42 -20.47
CA ALA A 80 8.28 -3.04 -20.10
C ALA A 80 9.22 -4.25 -19.99
N LYS A 81 8.73 -5.40 -19.51
CA LYS A 81 9.52 -6.62 -19.32
C LYS A 81 10.18 -7.11 -20.61
N LYS A 82 9.66 -6.73 -21.79
CA LYS A 82 10.28 -7.07 -23.09
C LYS A 82 11.59 -6.31 -23.35
N HIS A 83 11.84 -5.24 -22.60
CA HIS A 83 12.97 -4.34 -22.76
C HIS A 83 13.94 -4.37 -21.56
N VAL A 84 13.51 -4.93 -20.43
CA VAL A 84 14.32 -5.12 -19.22
C VAL A 84 15.21 -6.36 -19.39
N THR A 85 16.47 -6.21 -19.02
CA THR A 85 17.52 -7.23 -19.15
C THR A 85 17.97 -7.84 -17.82
N ASP A 86 17.79 -7.13 -16.71
CA ASP A 86 18.06 -7.68 -15.37
C ASP A 86 17.06 -8.81 -15.05
N GLU A 87 17.54 -10.04 -14.95
CA GLU A 87 16.71 -11.23 -14.68
C GLU A 87 16.06 -11.22 -13.30
N ARG A 88 16.70 -10.62 -12.29
CA ARG A 88 16.08 -10.44 -10.97
C ARG A 88 14.91 -9.48 -11.08
N LEU A 89 15.10 -8.33 -11.74
CA LEU A 89 14.03 -7.36 -11.93
C LEU A 89 12.88 -7.95 -12.76
N ARG A 90 13.17 -8.76 -13.79
CA ARG A 90 12.16 -9.48 -14.57
C ARG A 90 11.36 -10.48 -13.73
N ALA A 91 11.98 -11.13 -12.76
CA ALA A 91 11.30 -12.01 -11.81
C ALA A 91 10.36 -11.19 -10.90
N ASP A 92 10.86 -10.11 -10.31
CA ASP A 92 10.07 -9.20 -9.47
C ASP A 92 8.88 -8.60 -10.23
N MET A 93 9.09 -8.14 -11.47
CA MET A 93 8.02 -7.66 -12.36
C MET A 93 6.91 -8.71 -12.58
N SER A 94 7.28 -9.99 -12.63
CA SER A 94 6.32 -11.09 -12.79
C SER A 94 5.54 -11.34 -11.51
N ALA A 95 6.23 -11.28 -10.37
CA ALA A 95 5.63 -11.46 -9.05
C ALA A 95 4.60 -10.36 -8.76
N ILE A 96 4.96 -9.09 -8.95
CA ILE A 96 3.99 -8.00 -8.74
C ILE A 96 2.82 -8.10 -9.73
N THR A 97 3.07 -8.48 -10.99
CA THR A 97 1.99 -8.70 -11.97
C THR A 97 0.97 -9.76 -11.47
N GLY A 98 1.46 -10.79 -10.77
CA GLY A 98 0.61 -11.80 -10.14
C GLY A 98 -0.17 -11.26 -8.95
N GLN A 99 0.49 -10.56 -8.02
CA GLN A 99 -0.14 -9.94 -6.85
C GLN A 99 -1.26 -8.97 -7.27
N GLU A 100 -0.98 -8.09 -8.23
CA GLU A 100 -1.96 -7.10 -8.70
C GLU A 100 -3.17 -7.69 -9.39
N ALA A 101 -3.04 -8.86 -10.00
CA ALA A 101 -4.20 -9.55 -10.56
C ALA A 101 -5.16 -10.00 -9.46
N HIS A 102 -4.63 -10.40 -8.30
CA HIS A 102 -5.40 -10.79 -7.13
C HIS A 102 -5.96 -9.57 -6.39
N HIS A 103 -5.17 -8.51 -6.21
CA HIS A 103 -5.68 -7.24 -5.67
C HIS A 103 -6.89 -6.75 -6.47
N ALA A 104 -6.74 -6.69 -7.80
CA ALA A 104 -7.78 -6.11 -8.66
C ALA A 104 -9.07 -6.90 -8.60
N LYS A 105 -8.96 -8.24 -8.53
CA LYS A 105 -10.13 -9.11 -8.35
C LYS A 105 -10.87 -8.78 -7.05
N ASN A 106 -10.15 -8.73 -5.93
CA ASN A 106 -10.75 -8.51 -4.61
C ASN A 106 -11.37 -7.11 -4.49
N PHE A 107 -10.68 -6.06 -4.93
CA PHE A 107 -11.21 -4.69 -4.88
C PHE A 107 -12.38 -4.47 -5.83
N LEU A 108 -12.44 -5.13 -6.98
CA LEU A 108 -13.65 -5.09 -7.82
C LEU A 108 -14.86 -5.73 -7.16
N THR A 109 -14.66 -6.80 -6.38
CA THR A 109 -15.73 -7.38 -5.56
C THR A 109 -16.15 -6.40 -4.46
N PHE A 110 -15.18 -5.80 -3.76
CA PHE A 110 -15.47 -4.83 -2.71
C PHE A 110 -16.16 -3.56 -3.25
N ASN A 111 -15.77 -3.08 -4.43
CA ASN A 111 -16.40 -1.91 -5.07
C ASN A 111 -17.88 -2.13 -5.39
N LYS A 112 -18.30 -3.37 -5.71
CA LYS A 112 -19.73 -3.69 -5.89
C LYS A 112 -20.50 -3.50 -4.58
N LEU A 113 -19.96 -3.99 -3.47
CA LEU A 113 -20.55 -3.78 -2.15
C LEU A 113 -20.61 -2.28 -1.79
N LEU A 114 -19.55 -1.53 -2.10
CA LEU A 114 -19.55 -0.07 -1.93
C LEU A 114 -20.61 0.61 -2.80
N ALA A 115 -20.84 0.14 -4.03
CA ALA A 115 -21.86 0.67 -4.93
C ALA A 115 -23.29 0.45 -4.41
N ASP A 116 -23.55 -0.68 -3.74
CA ASP A 116 -24.85 -0.95 -3.12
C ASP A 116 -25.16 0.00 -1.96
N ARG A 117 -24.12 0.50 -1.26
CA ARG A 117 -24.27 1.50 -0.19
C ARG A 117 -24.24 2.94 -0.71
N TYR A 118 -23.43 3.22 -1.72
CA TYR A 118 -23.07 4.57 -2.15
C TYR A 118 -23.45 4.82 -3.62
N PRO A 119 -24.57 5.51 -3.92
CA PRO A 119 -25.14 5.56 -5.27
C PRO A 119 -24.22 6.07 -6.39
N ARG A 120 -23.28 6.98 -6.10
CA ARG A 120 -22.34 7.51 -7.10
C ARG A 120 -21.07 6.68 -7.27
N VAL A 121 -20.85 5.64 -6.45
CA VAL A 121 -19.66 4.79 -6.59
C VAL A 121 -19.66 4.07 -7.93
N SER A 122 -20.79 3.58 -8.43
CA SER A 122 -20.87 2.95 -9.77
C SER A 122 -20.42 3.88 -10.89
N GLU A 123 -20.74 5.17 -10.81
CA GLU A 123 -20.30 6.19 -11.78
C GLU A 123 -18.79 6.42 -11.70
N LEU A 124 -18.26 6.53 -10.49
CA LEU A 124 -16.83 6.77 -10.24
C LEU A 124 -15.97 5.55 -10.63
N ASP A 125 -16.44 4.35 -10.31
CA ASP A 125 -15.84 3.08 -10.68
C ASP A 125 -15.76 2.93 -12.22
N GLU A 126 -16.87 3.18 -12.93
CA GLU A 126 -16.91 3.16 -14.39
C GLU A 126 -16.03 4.24 -15.03
N ARG A 127 -15.97 5.43 -14.42
CA ARG A 127 -15.06 6.50 -14.86
C ARG A 127 -13.60 6.07 -14.75
N ALA A 128 -13.20 5.51 -13.60
CA ALA A 128 -11.85 5.00 -13.39
C ALA A 128 -11.52 3.88 -14.38
N ARG A 129 -12.46 2.93 -14.59
CA ARG A 129 -12.32 1.87 -15.58
C ARG A 129 -12.02 2.41 -16.97
N LYS A 130 -12.81 3.37 -17.45
CA LYS A 130 -12.62 4.00 -18.76
C LYS A 130 -11.26 4.69 -18.86
N TYR A 131 -10.91 5.48 -17.85
CA TYR A 131 -9.64 6.21 -17.80
C TYR A 131 -8.46 5.25 -17.96
N PHE A 132 -8.32 4.27 -17.08
CA PHE A 132 -7.17 3.37 -17.10
C PHE A 132 -7.18 2.41 -18.29
N THR A 133 -8.35 1.94 -18.73
CA THR A 133 -8.44 1.06 -19.92
C THR A 133 -7.97 1.79 -21.17
N GLU A 134 -8.35 3.06 -21.34
CA GLU A 134 -7.93 3.86 -22.48
C GLU A 134 -6.43 4.16 -22.43
N HIS A 135 -5.94 4.60 -21.27
CA HIS A 135 -4.53 4.92 -21.08
C HIS A 135 -3.63 3.68 -21.21
N ALA A 136 -4.05 2.51 -20.73
CA ALA A 136 -3.33 1.26 -20.90
C ALA A 136 -3.13 0.85 -22.38
N LYS A 137 -4.02 1.32 -23.26
CA LYS A 137 -3.96 1.07 -24.72
C LYS A 137 -3.14 2.12 -25.46
N THR A 138 -3.26 3.39 -25.07
CA THR A 138 -2.76 4.53 -25.86
C THR A 138 -1.49 5.17 -25.31
N ASP A 139 -1.17 5.00 -24.03
CA ASP A 139 0.04 5.56 -23.44
C ASP A 139 1.30 4.91 -24.05
N SER A 140 2.30 5.73 -24.32
CA SER A 140 3.63 5.25 -24.68
C SER A 140 4.25 4.43 -23.54
N LEU A 141 5.22 3.56 -23.85
CA LEU A 141 5.94 2.78 -22.83
C LEU A 141 6.53 3.66 -21.73
N LYS A 142 7.10 4.82 -22.09
CA LYS A 142 7.67 5.77 -21.13
C LYS A 142 6.61 6.34 -20.17
N LYS A 143 5.40 6.62 -20.67
CA LYS A 143 4.29 7.08 -19.85
C LYS A 143 3.72 5.95 -18.99
N LEU A 144 3.55 4.75 -19.54
CA LEU A 144 3.16 3.54 -18.79
C LEU A 144 4.06 3.34 -17.56
N VAL A 145 5.37 3.24 -17.79
CA VAL A 145 6.34 2.98 -16.71
C VAL A 145 6.44 4.17 -15.76
N GLY A 146 6.47 5.39 -16.30
CA GLY A 146 6.57 6.61 -15.49
C GLY A 146 5.36 6.83 -14.59
N PHE A 147 4.15 6.68 -15.12
CA PHE A 147 2.90 6.85 -14.37
C PHE A 147 2.74 5.74 -13.33
N THR A 148 3.06 4.49 -13.68
CA THR A 148 3.12 3.38 -12.71
C THR A 148 4.10 3.66 -11.58
N ALA A 149 5.34 4.05 -11.87
CA ALA A 149 6.31 4.40 -10.82
C ALA A 149 5.83 5.56 -9.93
N GLY A 150 5.09 6.51 -10.50
CA GLY A 150 4.47 7.61 -9.76
C GLY A 150 3.36 7.15 -8.81
N TYR A 151 2.48 6.27 -9.27
CA TYR A 151 1.42 5.67 -8.45
C TYR A 151 1.99 4.79 -7.33
N GLU A 152 2.93 3.91 -7.68
CA GLU A 152 3.60 2.99 -6.76
C GLU A 152 4.36 3.72 -5.66
N THR A 153 4.90 4.91 -5.97
CA THR A 153 5.48 5.79 -4.93
C THR A 153 4.45 6.15 -3.87
N PHE A 154 3.20 6.43 -4.27
CA PHE A 154 2.12 6.77 -3.34
C PHE A 154 1.61 5.54 -2.59
N THR A 155 1.35 4.42 -3.26
CA THR A 155 0.81 3.22 -2.63
C THR A 155 1.81 2.59 -1.66
N PHE A 156 3.11 2.56 -2.03
CA PHE A 156 4.21 2.21 -1.13
C PHE A 156 4.21 3.04 0.16
N LEU A 157 4.14 4.38 0.04
CA LEU A 157 4.10 5.28 1.20
C LEU A 157 2.82 5.08 2.03
N ALA A 158 1.69 4.88 1.36
CA ALA A 158 0.40 4.61 2.01
C ALA A 158 0.47 3.33 2.84
N GLY A 159 0.99 2.23 2.30
CA GLY A 159 1.15 0.96 3.03
C GLY A 159 1.97 1.11 4.30
N MET A 160 3.10 1.82 4.22
CA MET A 160 3.92 2.10 5.40
C MET A 160 3.17 2.93 6.45
N ILE A 161 2.49 4.00 6.05
CA ILE A 161 1.80 4.90 6.98
C ILE A 161 0.58 4.20 7.61
N ILE A 162 -0.20 3.46 6.82
CA ILE A 162 -1.39 2.74 7.28
C ILE A 162 -1.00 1.66 8.27
N LEU A 163 -0.02 0.83 7.95
CA LEU A 163 0.45 -0.22 8.86
C LEU A 163 1.08 0.37 10.13
N ALA A 164 1.76 1.52 10.05
CA ALA A 164 2.30 2.20 11.23
C ALA A 164 1.22 2.76 12.16
N ASN A 165 0.03 3.07 11.61
CA ASN A 165 -1.11 3.61 12.34
C ASN A 165 -2.23 2.59 12.55
N TYR A 166 -1.97 1.29 12.35
CA TYR A 166 -2.96 0.23 12.46
C TYR A 166 -3.79 0.30 13.75
N GLU A 167 -3.14 0.51 14.91
CA GLU A 167 -3.83 0.57 16.20
C GLU A 167 -4.81 1.75 16.29
N LYS A 168 -4.47 2.87 15.63
CA LYS A 168 -5.29 4.09 15.59
C LYS A 168 -6.44 3.99 14.59
N TRP A 169 -6.31 3.16 13.55
CA TRP A 169 -7.19 3.20 12.38
C TRP A 169 -7.98 1.93 12.13
N MET A 170 -7.50 0.77 12.59
CA MET A 170 -8.01 -0.54 12.17
C MET A 170 -8.11 -1.58 13.29
N GLN A 171 -7.80 -1.22 14.55
CA GLN A 171 -7.71 -2.19 15.65
C GLN A 171 -9.00 -3.00 15.82
N ASP A 172 -10.10 -2.29 16.05
CA ASP A 172 -11.47 -2.77 16.15
C ASP A 172 -12.17 -2.45 14.82
N SER A 173 -12.36 -3.49 14.02
CA SER A 173 -12.79 -3.38 12.63
C SER A 173 -13.30 -4.74 12.13
N ASP A 174 -14.17 -4.72 11.12
CA ASP A 174 -14.66 -5.91 10.43
C ASP A 174 -13.49 -6.83 10.04
N PRO A 175 -13.50 -8.11 10.44
CA PRO A 175 -12.36 -8.99 10.26
C PRO A 175 -11.97 -9.24 8.80
N ALA A 176 -12.94 -9.30 7.88
CA ALA A 176 -12.68 -9.61 6.48
C ALA A 176 -12.13 -8.38 5.74
N ILE A 177 -12.76 -7.22 5.90
CA ILE A 177 -12.30 -5.98 5.23
C ILE A 177 -10.95 -5.52 5.79
N LYS A 178 -10.73 -5.63 7.10
CA LYS A 178 -9.41 -5.37 7.71
C LYS A 178 -8.34 -6.29 7.14
N ALA A 179 -8.64 -7.58 6.99
CA ALA A 179 -7.69 -8.55 6.47
C ALA A 179 -7.32 -8.25 5.01
N LEU A 180 -8.31 -7.92 4.17
CA LEU A 180 -8.11 -7.45 2.79
C LEU A 180 -7.15 -6.26 2.74
N TRP A 181 -7.42 -5.22 3.53
CA TRP A 181 -6.57 -4.02 3.53
C TRP A 181 -5.18 -4.27 4.12
N VAL A 182 -5.05 -5.06 5.19
CA VAL A 182 -3.74 -5.42 5.76
C VAL A 182 -2.91 -6.19 4.75
N TRP A 183 -3.49 -7.19 4.07
CA TRP A 183 -2.82 -7.93 3.00
C TRP A 183 -2.31 -7.00 1.90
N HIS A 184 -3.20 -6.18 1.33
CA HIS A 184 -2.82 -5.24 0.29
C HIS A 184 -1.68 -4.31 0.74
N GLN A 185 -1.81 -3.65 1.90
CA GLN A 185 -0.75 -2.74 2.38
C GLN A 185 0.58 -3.46 2.68
N VAL A 186 0.57 -4.76 3.00
CA VAL A 186 1.80 -5.55 3.16
C VAL A 186 2.47 -5.80 1.81
N GLU A 187 1.69 -6.04 0.75
CA GLU A 187 2.19 -6.28 -0.61
C GLU A 187 2.63 -4.99 -1.32
N GLU A 188 1.93 -3.86 -1.14
CA GLU A 188 2.35 -2.55 -1.69
C GLU A 188 3.75 -2.12 -1.21
N VAL A 189 4.16 -2.57 -0.02
CA VAL A 189 5.53 -2.34 0.48
C VAL A 189 6.57 -3.12 -0.35
N GLU A 190 6.20 -4.26 -0.92
CA GLU A 190 7.04 -5.12 -1.75
C GLU A 190 7.19 -4.52 -3.16
N HIS A 191 6.14 -3.87 -3.68
CA HIS A 191 6.11 -3.32 -5.04
C HIS A 191 6.95 -2.05 -5.23
N GLY A 192 7.06 -1.23 -4.18
CA GLY A 192 7.56 0.14 -4.27
C GLY A 192 8.92 0.31 -4.94
N ALA A 193 9.83 -0.68 -4.86
CA ALA A 193 11.09 -0.65 -5.60
C ALA A 193 10.98 -1.08 -7.06
N VAL A 194 10.12 -2.06 -7.38
CA VAL A 194 10.08 -2.70 -8.70
C VAL A 194 9.75 -1.69 -9.78
N ALA A 195 8.67 -0.91 -9.62
CA ALA A 195 8.29 0.08 -10.63
C ALA A 195 9.32 1.21 -10.77
N PHE A 196 9.96 1.60 -9.67
CA PHE A 196 11.06 2.56 -9.69
C PHE A 196 12.27 2.01 -10.44
N GLU A 197 12.69 0.78 -10.17
CA GLU A 197 13.84 0.12 -10.80
C GLU A 197 13.59 -0.08 -12.30
N VAL A 198 12.39 -0.48 -12.72
CA VAL A 198 12.00 -0.55 -14.14
C VAL A 198 12.10 0.82 -14.82
N TYR A 199 11.64 1.88 -14.15
CA TYR A 199 11.81 3.24 -14.67
C TYR A 199 13.28 3.62 -14.80
N LYS A 200 14.11 3.30 -13.81
CA LYS A 200 15.54 3.62 -13.81
C LYS A 200 16.30 2.86 -14.89
N GLU A 201 16.00 1.59 -15.12
CA GLU A 201 16.65 0.80 -16.17
C GLU A 201 16.31 1.30 -17.57
N LEU A 202 15.02 1.59 -17.84
CA LEU A 202 14.59 1.97 -19.19
C LEU A 202 14.71 3.47 -19.50
N PHE A 203 14.55 4.32 -18.48
CA PHE A 203 14.38 5.77 -18.64
C PHE A 203 15.15 6.58 -17.58
N GLY A 204 16.20 6.00 -16.98
CA GLY A 204 16.93 6.58 -15.85
C GLY A 204 17.51 7.98 -16.08
N ASP A 205 17.80 8.35 -17.33
CA ASP A 205 18.29 9.67 -17.72
C ASP A 205 17.20 10.76 -17.74
N HIS A 206 15.93 10.36 -17.57
CA HIS A 206 14.76 11.25 -17.65
C HIS A 206 14.18 11.61 -16.29
N GLU A 207 15.01 11.88 -15.28
CA GLU A 207 14.56 12.16 -13.90
C GLU A 207 13.49 13.26 -13.77
N TRP A 208 13.55 14.32 -14.58
CA TRP A 208 12.50 15.34 -14.57
C TRP A 208 11.13 14.81 -15.02
N TYR A 209 11.13 13.88 -15.97
CA TYR A 209 9.90 13.20 -16.39
C TYR A 209 9.38 12.29 -15.28
N ARG A 210 10.25 11.58 -14.54
CA ARG A 210 9.84 10.79 -13.36
C ARG A 210 9.13 11.66 -12.33
N LYS A 211 9.71 12.80 -11.98
CA LYS A 211 9.13 13.76 -11.01
C LYS A 211 7.80 14.32 -11.50
N TYR A 212 7.71 14.64 -12.79
CA TYR A 212 6.46 15.05 -13.41
C TYR A 212 5.39 13.95 -13.35
N MET A 213 5.75 12.68 -13.57
CA MET A 213 4.82 11.55 -13.44
C MET A 213 4.37 11.30 -12.00
N ILE A 214 5.23 11.49 -11.00
CA ILE A 214 4.83 11.46 -9.58
C ILE A 214 3.75 12.51 -9.31
N LEU A 215 3.96 13.75 -9.75
CA LEU A 215 2.96 14.82 -9.58
C LEU A 215 1.66 14.51 -10.34
N THR A 216 1.77 13.93 -11.53
CA THR A 216 0.61 13.54 -12.36
C THR A 216 -0.19 12.45 -11.67
N ALA A 217 0.47 11.41 -11.14
CA ALA A 217 -0.15 10.33 -10.39
C ALA A 217 -0.81 10.85 -9.11
N LEU A 218 -0.10 11.63 -8.30
CA LEU A 218 -0.63 12.23 -7.06
C LEU A 218 -1.87 13.10 -7.33
N THR A 219 -1.87 13.89 -8.41
CA THR A 219 -3.01 14.71 -8.80
C THR A 219 -4.21 13.85 -9.21
N HIS A 220 -3.97 12.78 -9.99
CA HIS A 220 -5.01 11.84 -10.38
C HIS A 220 -5.62 11.15 -9.16
N ILE A 221 -4.78 10.55 -8.30
CA ILE A 221 -5.17 9.90 -7.05
C ILE A 221 -6.02 10.83 -6.19
N GLY A 222 -5.53 12.05 -5.94
CA GLY A 222 -6.23 13.04 -5.13
C GLY A 222 -7.61 13.38 -5.70
N LYS A 223 -7.72 13.59 -7.01
CA LYS A 223 -9.00 13.87 -7.68
C LYS A 223 -9.99 12.72 -7.53
N GLU A 224 -9.57 11.48 -7.79
CA GLU A 224 -10.44 10.30 -7.72
C GLU A 224 -10.87 10.02 -6.27
N ALA A 225 -9.91 10.01 -5.33
CA ALA A 225 -10.18 9.74 -3.92
C ALA A 225 -11.05 10.83 -3.27
N LEU A 226 -10.81 12.12 -3.53
CA LEU A 226 -11.63 13.19 -2.96
C LEU A 226 -13.07 13.14 -3.51
N ALA A 227 -13.25 12.83 -4.80
CA ALA A 227 -14.58 12.71 -5.39
C ALA A 227 -15.39 11.59 -4.72
N ALA A 228 -14.79 10.42 -4.51
CA ALA A 228 -15.41 9.31 -3.80
C ALA A 228 -15.66 9.64 -2.32
N TYR A 229 -14.66 10.21 -1.64
CA TYR A 229 -14.73 10.54 -0.21
C TYR A 229 -15.87 11.51 0.11
N PHE A 230 -15.96 12.64 -0.61
CA PHE A 230 -17.01 13.64 -0.36
C PHE A 230 -18.42 13.11 -0.68
N HIS A 231 -18.53 12.13 -1.56
CA HIS A 231 -19.79 11.42 -1.78
C HIS A 231 -20.13 10.50 -0.60
N MET A 232 -19.22 9.59 -0.24
CA MET A 232 -19.43 8.64 0.86
C MET A 232 -19.68 9.35 2.20
N ALA A 233 -18.87 10.35 2.55
CA ALA A 233 -19.05 11.15 3.76
C ALA A 233 -20.38 11.92 3.79
N ARG A 234 -20.93 12.30 2.62
CA ARG A 234 -22.27 12.89 2.53
C ARG A 234 -23.36 11.87 2.81
N VAL A 235 -23.25 10.67 2.26
CA VAL A 235 -24.19 9.56 2.49
C VAL A 235 -24.20 9.18 3.97
N GLU A 236 -23.03 9.10 4.61
CA GLU A 236 -22.90 8.84 6.05
C GLU A 236 -23.26 10.06 6.94
N GLY A 237 -23.70 11.17 6.33
CA GLY A 237 -24.28 12.31 7.05
C GLY A 237 -23.26 13.24 7.71
N TYR A 238 -21.96 13.14 7.41
CA TYR A 238 -20.92 13.96 8.04
C TYR A 238 -21.11 15.46 7.76
N PHE A 239 -21.76 15.81 6.65
CA PHE A 239 -22.06 17.20 6.30
C PHE A 239 -23.41 17.73 6.82
N LYS A 240 -24.16 16.95 7.61
CA LYS A 240 -25.41 17.42 8.23
C LYS A 240 -25.18 18.37 9.41
N ASN A 241 -23.98 18.34 10.01
CA ASN A 241 -23.59 19.16 11.16
C ASN A 241 -22.24 19.85 10.88
N PRO A 242 -22.10 21.18 11.08
CA PRO A 242 -20.85 21.90 10.79
C PRO A 242 -19.63 21.36 11.53
N VAL A 243 -19.78 20.90 12.78
CA VAL A 243 -18.64 20.35 13.54
C VAL A 243 -18.15 19.04 12.92
N SER A 244 -19.07 18.15 12.56
CA SER A 244 -18.72 16.89 11.88
C SER A 244 -18.13 17.17 10.50
N ALA A 245 -18.69 18.13 9.76
CA ALA A 245 -18.20 18.54 8.46
C ALA A 245 -16.75 19.03 8.52
N VAL A 246 -16.42 19.89 9.49
CA VAL A 246 -15.04 20.37 9.70
C VAL A 246 -14.12 19.23 10.07
N LYS A 247 -14.51 18.34 11.00
CA LYS A 247 -13.69 17.18 11.40
C LYS A 247 -13.40 16.24 10.24
N ALA A 248 -14.43 15.84 9.49
CA ALA A 248 -14.30 14.97 8.32
C ALA A 248 -13.44 15.63 7.22
N THR A 249 -13.64 16.91 6.96
CA THR A 249 -12.86 17.66 5.96
C THR A 249 -11.40 17.77 6.40
N TRP A 250 -11.15 18.12 7.67
CA TRP A 250 -9.80 18.16 8.22
C TRP A 250 -9.12 16.79 8.15
N PHE A 251 -9.82 15.70 8.49
CA PHE A 251 -9.26 14.35 8.44
C PHE A 251 -8.72 13.99 7.07
N VAL A 252 -9.51 14.19 5.99
CA VAL A 252 -9.07 13.85 4.64
C VAL A 252 -7.91 14.73 4.18
N PHE A 253 -7.95 16.03 4.43
CA PHE A 253 -6.88 16.94 4.02
C PHE A 253 -5.60 16.78 4.83
N ALA A 254 -5.71 16.47 6.14
CA ALA A 254 -4.56 16.17 6.98
C ALA A 254 -3.88 14.86 6.55
N THR A 255 -4.66 13.81 6.27
CA THR A 255 -4.12 12.53 5.81
C THR A 255 -3.50 12.66 4.41
N PHE A 256 -4.16 13.37 3.50
CA PHE A 256 -3.58 13.66 2.18
C PHE A 256 -2.32 14.54 2.29
N GLY A 257 -2.32 15.56 3.15
CA GLY A 257 -1.15 16.40 3.43
C GLY A 257 0.03 15.60 4.00
N GLN A 258 -0.24 14.62 4.87
CA GLN A 258 0.76 13.68 5.35
C GLN A 258 1.38 12.88 4.18
N MET A 259 0.56 12.37 3.24
CA MET A 259 1.07 11.67 2.07
C MET A 259 1.96 12.56 1.20
N VAL A 260 1.54 13.81 0.94
CA VAL A 260 2.35 14.77 0.19
C VAL A 260 3.69 15.01 0.89
N TRP A 261 3.67 15.26 2.20
CA TRP A 261 4.88 15.46 3.00
C TRP A 261 5.85 14.28 2.91
N HIS A 262 5.35 13.06 3.09
CA HIS A 262 6.19 11.85 3.00
C HIS A 262 6.63 11.52 1.57
N SER A 263 5.98 12.09 0.55
CA SER A 263 6.44 11.97 -0.84
C SER A 263 7.58 12.94 -1.19
N LEU A 264 7.84 14.00 -0.42
CA LEU A 264 8.88 14.99 -0.74
C LEU A 264 10.29 14.39 -0.98
N PRO A 265 10.77 13.39 -0.19
CA PRO A 265 12.06 12.75 -0.45
C PRO A 265 12.18 12.10 -1.83
N THR A 266 11.07 11.70 -2.46
CA THR A 266 11.02 11.01 -3.76
C THR A 266 11.52 11.88 -4.92
N PHE A 267 11.55 13.20 -4.71
CA PHE A 267 12.05 14.20 -5.65
C PHE A 267 13.57 14.39 -5.56
N SER A 268 14.23 13.79 -4.58
CA SER A 268 15.68 13.76 -4.47
C SER A 268 16.30 12.89 -5.57
N SER A 269 17.47 13.27 -6.08
CA SER A 269 18.27 12.43 -6.98
C SER A 269 18.88 11.22 -6.26
N ARG A 270 18.93 11.24 -4.92
CA ARG A 270 19.42 10.13 -4.08
C ARG A 270 18.30 9.20 -3.61
N TYR A 271 17.07 9.44 -4.07
CA TYR A 271 15.93 8.62 -3.67
C TYR A 271 16.05 7.22 -4.24
N HIS A 272 15.84 6.22 -3.39
CA HIS A 272 15.60 4.84 -3.79
C HIS A 272 14.62 4.20 -2.79
N PRO A 273 13.54 3.53 -3.22
CA PRO A 273 12.57 2.91 -2.30
C PRO A 273 13.23 1.91 -1.34
N ARG A 274 14.15 1.08 -1.85
CA ARG A 274 14.95 0.13 -1.03
C ARG A 274 15.82 0.75 0.07
N VAL A 275 16.12 2.05 0.04
CA VAL A 275 16.89 2.69 1.14
C VAL A 275 15.99 3.41 2.14
N HIS A 276 14.67 3.36 1.96
CA HIS A 276 13.74 4.03 2.85
C HIS A 276 13.87 3.46 4.29
N PRO A 277 13.98 4.30 5.33
CA PRO A 277 14.24 3.81 6.70
C PRO A 277 13.23 2.78 7.21
N LEU A 278 11.96 2.89 6.81
CA LEU A 278 10.91 1.93 7.19
C LEU A 278 10.98 0.60 6.42
N ALA A 279 11.72 0.52 5.30
CA ALA A 279 11.99 -0.73 4.59
C ALA A 279 13.27 -1.43 5.09
N THR A 280 14.24 -0.66 5.61
CA THR A 280 15.58 -1.15 5.97
C THR A 280 15.82 -1.29 7.47
N THR A 281 15.50 -0.27 8.26
CA THR A 281 15.92 -0.17 9.68
C THR A 281 14.79 -0.34 10.68
N LYS A 282 13.54 -0.05 10.29
CA LYS A 282 12.36 -0.13 11.17
C LYS A 282 11.19 -0.78 10.43
N GLN A 283 11.38 -2.01 9.96
CA GLN A 283 10.29 -2.76 9.32
C GLN A 283 9.06 -2.82 10.23
N ASN A 284 7.87 -2.71 9.64
CA ASN A 284 6.63 -2.67 10.40
C ASN A 284 6.35 -4.03 11.07
N LYS A 285 6.13 -4.03 12.39
CA LYS A 285 5.88 -5.25 13.19
C LYS A 285 4.73 -6.10 12.66
N ILE A 286 3.67 -5.47 12.15
CA ILE A 286 2.49 -6.16 11.62
C ILE A 286 2.83 -6.83 10.30
N ALA A 287 3.51 -6.14 9.38
CA ALA A 287 3.91 -6.74 8.11
C ALA A 287 4.81 -7.96 8.30
N VAL A 288 5.82 -7.85 9.15
CA VAL A 288 6.75 -8.95 9.47
C VAL A 288 5.99 -10.12 10.09
N ALA A 289 5.16 -9.85 11.09
CA ALA A 289 4.37 -10.86 11.78
C ALA A 289 3.37 -11.56 10.84
N TRP A 290 2.67 -10.79 10.00
CA TRP A 290 1.70 -11.29 9.04
C TRP A 290 2.35 -12.22 8.01
N ARG A 291 3.48 -11.80 7.38
CA ARG A 291 4.19 -12.63 6.40
C ARG A 291 4.65 -13.95 7.03
N ARG A 292 5.19 -13.89 8.24
CA ARG A 292 5.64 -15.07 8.99
C ARG A 292 4.48 -16.01 9.34
N TYR A 293 3.35 -15.47 9.81
CA TYR A 293 2.18 -16.26 10.16
C TYR A 293 1.64 -17.01 8.94
N LEU A 294 1.48 -16.32 7.81
CA LEU A 294 1.05 -16.92 6.56
C LEU A 294 2.05 -17.97 6.04
N LYS A 295 3.36 -17.70 6.10
CA LYS A 295 4.41 -18.66 5.69
C LYS A 295 4.34 -19.99 6.45
N LYS A 296 3.80 -20.00 7.67
CA LYS A 296 3.58 -21.22 8.47
C LYS A 296 2.19 -21.85 8.27
N GLY A 297 1.43 -21.41 7.27
CA GLY A 297 0.09 -21.92 6.97
C GLY A 297 -1.02 -21.30 7.81
N GLY A 298 -0.75 -20.18 8.49
CA GLY A 298 -1.77 -19.46 9.25
C GLY A 298 -2.82 -18.82 8.33
N ASP A 299 -4.08 -18.90 8.72
CA ASP A 299 -5.21 -18.28 7.99
C ASP A 299 -5.27 -16.77 8.23
N VAL A 300 -5.17 -16.00 7.14
CA VAL A 300 -5.16 -14.54 7.13
C VAL A 300 -6.38 -13.94 6.40
N LEU A 301 -7.38 -14.74 6.02
CA LEU A 301 -8.56 -14.27 5.30
C LEU A 301 -9.51 -13.47 6.20
N THR A 302 -9.45 -13.70 7.51
CA THR A 302 -10.13 -12.90 8.52
C THR A 302 -9.19 -12.58 9.67
N ILE A 303 -9.12 -11.30 10.05
CA ILE A 303 -8.21 -10.85 11.10
C ILE A 303 -8.96 -9.94 12.07
N ASP A 304 -9.51 -10.51 13.14
CA ASP A 304 -10.04 -9.70 14.24
C ASP A 304 -8.90 -9.16 15.15
N ARG A 305 -9.25 -8.47 16.24
CA ARG A 305 -8.27 -7.94 17.19
C ARG A 305 -7.48 -9.03 17.91
N ALA A 306 -8.13 -10.13 18.29
CA ALA A 306 -7.50 -11.23 19.02
C ALA A 306 -6.53 -11.99 18.10
N LYS A 307 -6.96 -12.30 16.88
CA LYS A 307 -6.15 -12.88 15.82
C LYS A 307 -4.95 -12.00 15.49
N MET A 308 -5.10 -10.67 15.37
CA MET A 308 -3.93 -9.81 15.14
C MET A 308 -2.95 -9.85 16.32
N LYS A 309 -3.43 -9.92 17.56
CA LYS A 309 -2.55 -10.12 18.73
C LYS A 309 -1.82 -11.46 18.67
N GLU A 310 -2.48 -12.54 18.24
CA GLU A 310 -1.85 -13.84 17.99
C GLU A 310 -0.78 -13.74 16.91
N ILE A 311 -1.08 -13.12 15.76
CA ILE A 311 -0.14 -12.92 14.65
C ILE A 311 1.12 -12.19 15.12
N ILE A 312 0.96 -11.07 15.85
CA ILE A 312 2.08 -10.29 16.39
C ILE A 312 2.83 -11.07 17.47
N GLY A 313 2.10 -11.71 18.38
CA GLY A 313 2.61 -12.49 19.52
C GLY A 313 3.29 -13.80 19.13
N PHE A 314 3.13 -14.24 17.89
CA PHE A 314 3.93 -15.29 17.27
C PHE A 314 5.41 -14.88 17.04
N GLY A 315 5.82 -13.77 17.69
CA GLY A 315 7.09 -13.05 17.79
C GLY A 315 8.26 -13.89 18.21
#